data_AF-A0A0K1PZ23-F1
#
_entry.id   AF-A0A0K1PZ23-F1
#
_cell.length_a   1.000
_cell.length_b   1.000
_cell.length_c   1.000
_cell.angle_alpha   90.00
_cell.angle_beta   90.00
_cell.angle_gamma   90.00
#
_symmetry.space_group_name_H-M   'P 1'
#
loop_
_entity.id
_entity.type
_entity.pdbx_description
1 polymer ?
#
loop_
_entity_poly.entity_id
_entity_poly.type
_entity_poly.pdbx_seq_one_letter_code
_entity_poly.pdbx_strand_id
1 'polypeptide(L)'
;MVGHAEEGMVAGCCSVCGFADARGLLAVALEGGDSTVLCGTHELMYRRGATSARTVSDLRESFGDRRNMDRRAVPAGDFDELALNLTAAFTTERRVNDRRGV
;
A
#
# COMPACT_ATOMS: atom_id res chain seq x y z
N MET A 1 -22.93 32.15 7.75
CA MET A 1 -22.40 31.51 6.52
C MET A 1 -21.31 30.53 6.93
N VAL A 2 -21.68 29.28 7.19
CA VAL A 2 -20.73 28.16 7.31
C VAL A 2 -21.48 26.92 6.83
N GLY A 3 -21.43 26.68 5.52
CA GLY A 3 -21.93 25.45 4.90
C GLY A 3 -20.71 24.57 4.66
N HIS A 4 -20.47 23.66 5.58
CA HIS A 4 -19.38 22.70 5.54
C HIS A 4 -19.48 21.84 4.26
N ALA A 5 -18.39 21.81 3.49
CA ALA A 5 -18.21 20.92 2.37
C ALA A 5 -17.77 19.56 2.91
N GLU A 6 -18.67 18.58 2.99
CA GLU A 6 -18.31 17.22 3.42
C GLU A 6 -19.28 16.15 2.91
N GLU A 7 -19.50 16.08 1.59
CA GLU A 7 -20.10 14.88 0.98
C GLU A 7 -19.29 14.47 -0.25
N GLY A 8 -18.26 13.69 0.01
CA GLY A 8 -17.45 13.13 -1.03
C GLY A 8 -16.31 12.32 -0.45
N MET A 9 -16.55 11.02 -0.35
CA MET A 9 -15.51 9.99 -0.27
C MET A 9 -15.07 9.54 1.12
N VAL A 10 -15.65 8.42 1.55
CA VAL A 10 -14.90 7.46 2.36
C VAL A 10 -15.00 6.10 1.66
N ALA A 11 -14.20 5.93 0.61
CA ALA A 11 -13.83 4.58 0.23
C ALA A 11 -13.06 4.01 1.43
N GLY A 12 -13.64 3.03 2.12
CA GLY A 12 -12.99 2.31 3.22
C GLY A 12 -11.78 1.48 2.77
N CYS A 13 -11.28 1.72 1.56
CA CYS A 13 -10.18 1.03 0.94
C CYS A 13 -9.39 1.95 0.01
N CYS A 14 -8.11 1.63 -0.17
CA CYS A 14 -7.22 2.31 -1.11
C CYS A 14 -7.77 2.15 -2.53
N SER A 15 -7.94 3.27 -3.24
CA SER A 15 -8.50 3.28 -4.59
C SER A 15 -7.62 2.53 -5.60
N VAL A 16 -6.32 2.38 -5.34
CA VAL A 16 -5.36 1.68 -6.22
C VAL A 16 -5.32 0.17 -5.98
N CYS A 17 -5.14 -0.28 -4.73
CA CYS A 17 -4.92 -1.70 -4.41
C CYS A 17 -6.00 -2.36 -3.54
N GLY A 18 -7.06 -1.64 -3.19
CA GLY A 18 -8.17 -2.19 -2.39
C GLY A 18 -7.84 -2.47 -0.92
N PHE A 19 -6.66 -2.07 -0.43
CA PHE A 19 -6.27 -2.22 0.98
C PHE A 19 -7.25 -1.47 1.89
N ALA A 20 -7.84 -2.14 2.89
CA ALA A 20 -8.96 -1.62 3.67
C ALA A 20 -8.66 -1.28 5.14
N ASP A 21 -7.41 -1.39 5.61
CA ASP A 21 -7.08 -1.02 7.01
C ASP A 21 -7.08 0.49 7.18
N ALA A 22 -8.07 1.01 7.89
CA ALA A 22 -8.30 2.43 8.10
C ALA A 22 -7.08 3.19 8.67
N ARG A 23 -6.22 2.54 9.46
CA ARG A 23 -5.03 3.19 10.06
C ARG A 23 -3.97 3.52 9.02
N GLY A 24 -4.00 2.81 7.88
CA GLY A 24 -3.05 3.00 6.79
C GLY A 24 -3.61 3.80 5.62
N LEU A 25 -4.85 4.31 5.72
CA LEU A 25 -5.52 5.07 4.67
C LEU A 25 -5.38 6.58 4.90
N LEU A 26 -5.10 7.30 3.82
CA LEU A 26 -4.86 8.73 3.79
C LEU A 26 -5.69 9.33 2.66
N ALA A 27 -6.38 10.44 2.95
CA ALA A 27 -7.03 11.24 1.92
C ALA A 27 -5.98 12.11 1.22
N VAL A 28 -5.98 12.09 -0.11
CA VAL A 28 -4.99 12.77 -0.93
C VAL A 28 -5.71 13.56 -2.01
N ALA A 29 -5.32 14.83 -2.18
CA ALA A 29 -5.85 15.67 -3.24
C ALA A 29 -5.13 15.37 -4.56
N LEU A 30 -5.92 15.18 -5.62
CA LEU A 30 -5.46 15.07 -6.99
C LEU A 30 -5.33 16.46 -7.59
N GLU A 31 -4.51 16.62 -8.62
CA GLU A 31 -4.32 17.92 -9.27
C GLU A 31 -5.57 18.42 -10.02
N GLY A 32 -6.57 17.56 -10.23
CA GLY A 32 -7.88 17.95 -10.77
C GLY A 32 -8.83 18.60 -9.75
N GLY A 33 -8.45 18.68 -8.47
CA GLY A 33 -9.32 19.14 -7.38
C GLY A 33 -10.18 18.04 -6.75
N ASP A 34 -10.22 16.86 -7.36
CA ASP A 34 -10.78 15.66 -6.74
C ASP A 34 -9.91 15.17 -5.58
N SER A 35 -10.53 14.50 -4.60
CA SER A 35 -9.83 13.81 -3.52
C SER A 35 -9.97 12.29 -3.67
N THR A 36 -8.95 11.54 -3.25
CA THR A 36 -8.98 10.07 -3.23
C THR A 36 -8.39 9.50 -1.95
N VAL A 37 -8.81 8.30 -1.57
CA VAL A 37 -8.20 7.56 -0.45
C VAL A 37 -7.12 6.62 -0.97
N LEU A 38 -5.90 6.74 -0.44
CA LEU A 38 -4.74 5.90 -0.76
C LEU A 38 -4.17 5.25 0.50
N CYS A 39 -3.52 4.10 0.36
CA CYS A 39 -2.68 3.58 1.44
C CYS A 39 -1.35 4.35 1.50
N GLY A 40 -0.68 4.35 2.66
CA GLY A 40 0.60 5.06 2.83
C GLY A 40 1.69 4.76 1.80
N THR A 41 1.72 3.56 1.21
CA THR A 41 2.65 3.24 0.11
C THR A 41 2.30 3.99 -1.17
N HIS A 42 1.01 4.03 -1.52
CA HIS A 42 0.53 4.69 -2.74
C HIS A 42 0.53 6.20 -2.60
N GLU A 43 0.26 6.74 -1.41
CA GLU A 43 0.47 8.16 -1.09
C GLU A 43 1.94 8.55 -1.26
N LEU A 44 2.86 7.75 -0.73
CA LEU A 44 4.29 8.02 -0.84
C LEU A 44 4.76 7.96 -2.31
N MET A 45 4.25 7.01 -3.09
CA MET A 45 4.55 6.92 -4.52
C MET A 45 4.00 8.11 -5.30
N TYR A 46 2.79 8.56 -4.99
CA TYR A 46 2.18 9.73 -5.60
C TYR A 46 3.02 10.99 -5.32
N ARG A 47 3.45 11.20 -4.06
CA ARG A 47 4.29 12.35 -3.69
C ARG A 47 5.70 12.33 -4.25
N ARG A 48 6.26 11.15 -4.47
CA ARG A 48 7.61 10.99 -5.06
C ARG A 48 7.58 10.93 -6.59
N GLY A 49 6.42 10.69 -7.18
CA GLY A 49 6.25 10.65 -8.63
C GLY A 49 6.45 12.02 -9.25
N ALA A 50 7.14 12.07 -10.38
CA ALA A 50 7.22 13.28 -11.20
C ALA A 50 5.90 13.56 -11.95
N THR A 51 5.05 12.53 -12.09
CA THR A 51 3.77 12.59 -12.80
C THR A 51 2.64 12.80 -11.81
N SER A 52 1.98 13.94 -11.91
CA SER A 52 0.79 14.24 -11.13
C SER A 52 -0.43 13.54 -11.75
N ALA A 53 -0.92 12.52 -11.06
CA ALA A 53 -2.15 11.85 -11.45
C ALA A 53 -3.36 12.77 -11.24
N ARG A 54 -4.13 12.99 -12.32
CA ARG A 54 -5.36 13.80 -12.27
C ARG A 54 -6.60 12.99 -11.90
N THR A 55 -6.56 11.67 -12.07
CA THR A 55 -7.70 10.76 -11.82
C THR A 55 -7.27 9.48 -11.12
N VAL A 56 -8.22 8.79 -10.49
CA VAL A 56 -7.99 7.47 -9.86
C VAL A 56 -7.58 6.40 -10.88
N SER A 57 -8.09 6.48 -12.11
CA SER A 57 -7.71 5.55 -13.18
C SER A 57 -6.24 5.69 -13.57
N ASP A 58 -5.74 6.93 -13.63
CA ASP A 58 -4.33 7.24 -13.88
C ASP A 58 -3.42 6.70 -12.76
N LEU A 59 -3.85 6.84 -11.50
CA LEU A 59 -3.17 6.24 -10.35
C LEU A 59 -3.10 4.71 -10.45
N ARG A 60 -4.18 4.07 -10.88
CA ARG A 60 -4.24 2.60 -11.06
C ARG A 60 -3.30 2.13 -12.16
N GLU A 61 -3.26 2.82 -13.29
CA GLU A 61 -2.35 2.48 -14.38
C GLU A 61 -0.88 2.67 -13.97
N SER A 62 -0.56 3.79 -13.32
CA SER A 62 0.81 4.14 -12.92
C SER A 62 1.34 3.32 -11.74
N PHE A 63 0.47 2.95 -10.78
CA PHE A 63 0.90 2.39 -9.50
C PHE A 63 0.18 1.10 -9.08
N GLY A 64 -0.78 0.61 -9.86
CA GLY A 64 -1.57 -0.60 -9.56
C GLY A 64 -0.72 -1.87 -9.53
N ASP A 65 0.19 -2.05 -10.48
CA ASP A 65 1.02 -3.26 -10.60
C ASP A 65 2.12 -3.36 -9.53
N ARG A 66 2.58 -2.21 -9.00
CA ARG A 66 3.76 -2.16 -8.11
C ARG A 66 3.55 -2.83 -6.75
N ARG A 67 2.31 -3.01 -6.30
CA ARG A 67 1.98 -3.72 -5.06
C ARG A 67 1.51 -5.16 -5.31
N ASN A 68 1.73 -5.72 -6.51
CA ASN A 68 1.37 -7.11 -6.73
C ASN A 68 2.17 -8.00 -5.75
N MET A 69 1.45 -8.57 -4.78
CA MET A 69 2.04 -9.51 -3.80
C MET A 69 2.51 -10.79 -4.48
N ASP A 70 2.15 -11.01 -5.75
CA ASP A 70 2.71 -12.06 -6.60
C ASP A 70 4.24 -12.01 -6.69
N ARG A 71 4.86 -10.82 -6.65
CA ARG A 71 6.35 -10.72 -6.58
C ARG A 71 6.93 -11.24 -5.26
N ARG A 72 6.09 -11.41 -4.24
CA ARG A 72 6.39 -12.05 -2.95
C ARG A 72 5.77 -13.44 -2.84
N ALA A 73 5.10 -13.93 -3.88
CA ALA A 73 4.69 -15.33 -3.93
C ALA A 73 5.97 -16.17 -3.84
N VAL A 74 5.91 -17.20 -2.99
CA VAL A 74 6.90 -18.26 -2.96
C VAL A 74 7.07 -18.74 -4.40
N PRO A 75 8.26 -18.57 -5.03
CA PRO A 75 8.40 -18.96 -6.42
C PRO A 75 7.99 -20.42 -6.57
N ALA A 76 7.07 -20.68 -7.50
CA ALA A 76 6.67 -22.04 -7.83
C ALA A 76 7.83 -22.70 -8.60
N GLY A 77 8.77 -23.26 -7.86
CA GLY A 77 9.96 -23.91 -8.39
C GLY A 77 10.71 -24.69 -7.33
N ASP A 78 11.58 -25.59 -7.77
CA ASP A 78 12.53 -26.30 -6.91
C ASP A 78 13.47 -25.26 -6.27
N PHE A 79 13.37 -25.11 -4.95
CA PHE A 79 14.29 -24.25 -4.20
C PHE A 79 15.61 -25.00 -4.07
N ASP A 80 16.66 -24.47 -4.68
CA ASP A 80 18.01 -25.01 -4.52
C ASP A 80 18.44 -24.99 -3.03
N GLU A 81 19.40 -25.84 -2.68
CA GLU A 81 19.89 -26.05 -1.31
C GLU A 81 20.26 -24.72 -0.63
N LEU A 82 20.84 -23.79 -1.39
CA LEU A 82 21.15 -22.45 -0.92
C LEU A 82 19.91 -21.65 -0.47
N ALA A 83 18.81 -21.72 -1.21
CA ALA A 83 17.58 -20.99 -0.89
C ALA A 83 16.91 -21.55 0.38
N LEU A 84 16.99 -22.87 0.59
CA LEU A 84 16.54 -23.52 1.82
C LEU A 84 17.39 -23.09 3.01
N ASN A 85 18.72 -23.07 2.88
CA ASN A 85 19.63 -22.64 3.93
C ASN A 85 19.40 -21.18 4.35
N LEU A 86 19.19 -20.28 3.40
CA LEU A 86 18.86 -18.88 3.69
C LEU A 86 17.51 -18.76 4.38
N THR A 87 16.48 -19.47 3.90
CA THR A 87 15.16 -19.45 4.53
C THR A 87 15.23 -19.94 5.98
N ALA A 88 15.93 -21.05 6.24
CA ALA A 88 16.10 -21.59 7.58
C ALA A 88 16.83 -20.61 8.52
N ALA A 89 17.90 -19.97 8.06
CA ALA A 89 18.69 -19.02 8.85
C ALA A 89 17.87 -17.80 9.31
N PHE A 90 16.94 -17.31 8.48
CA PHE A 90 16.20 -16.07 8.74
C PHE A 90 14.75 -16.25 9.21
N THR A 91 14.19 -17.48 9.14
CA THR A 91 12.82 -17.77 9.62
C THR A 91 12.77 -18.43 11.00
N THR A 92 13.88 -19.01 11.48
CA THR A 92 13.96 -19.70 12.78
C THR A 92 13.77 -18.74 13.96
N GLU A 93 14.10 -17.46 13.81
CA GLU A 93 13.87 -16.44 14.85
C GLU A 93 12.65 -15.58 14.52
N ARG A 94 11.45 -16.16 14.63
CA ARG A 94 10.24 -15.35 14.82
C ARG A 94 10.37 -14.65 16.16
N ARG A 95 11.00 -13.47 16.18
CA ARG A 95 11.18 -12.61 17.36
C ARG A 95 9.82 -12.41 18.02
N VAL A 96 9.54 -13.21 19.04
CA VAL A 96 8.54 -12.94 20.07
C VAL A 96 9.10 -11.75 20.83
N ASN A 97 8.84 -10.56 20.30
CA ASN A 97 9.17 -9.33 20.99
C ASN A 97 8.03 -9.04 21.97
N ASP A 98 7.99 -9.82 23.05
CA ASP A 98 7.26 -9.46 24.26
C ASP A 98 8.02 -8.29 24.92
N ARG A 99 7.80 -7.08 24.39
CA ARG A 99 8.24 -5.84 25.02
C ARG A 99 7.05 -5.10 25.60
N ARG A 100 6.22 -5.82 26.36
CA ARG A 100 5.20 -5.18 27.20
C ARG A 100 4.94 -6.00 28.47
N GLY A 101 5.95 -6.07 29.32
CA GLY A 101 5.82 -6.54 30.71
C GLY A 101 6.44 -5.52 31.67
N VAL A 102 5.54 -4.79 32.36
CA VAL A 102 5.70 -4.01 33.61
C VAL A 102 6.77 -2.92 33.65
#